data_AF-A0A8T4KD95-F1
#
_entry.id   AF-A0A8T4KD95-F1
#
_cell.length_a   1.000
_cell.length_b   1.000
_cell.length_c   1.000
_cell.angle_alpha   90.00
_cell.angle_beta   90.00
_cell.angle_gamma   90.00
#
_symmetry.space_group_name_H-M   'P 1'
#
loop_
_entity.id
_entity.type
_entity.pdbx_description
1 polymer ?
#
loop_
_entity_poly.entity_id
_entity_poly.type
_entity_poly.pdbx_seq_one_letter_code
_entity_poly.pdbx_strand_id
1 'polypeptide(L)' 'MTDTGYKQPVDVRMHADGRIERLYSSGRREEIFPNGTIMLHVLVDGCIPYSTVIMPLKPDNGEQSW' A
#
# COMPACT_ATOMS: atom_id res chain seq x y z
N MET A 1 1.16 -13.72 25.82
CA MET A 1 0.51 -12.59 25.12
C MET A 1 0.89 -12.71 23.67
N THR A 2 -0.09 -12.98 22.81
CA THR A 2 0.08 -13.38 21.41
C THR A 2 0.36 -12.16 20.54
N ASP A 3 1.63 -11.78 20.39
CA ASP A 3 2.06 -10.81 19.35
C ASP A 3 2.22 -11.55 18.02
N THR A 4 1.10 -12.04 17.48
CA THR A 4 1.07 -12.57 16.12
C THR A 4 1.20 -11.40 15.15
N GLY A 5 2.44 -11.04 14.80
CA GLY A 5 2.94 -10.78 13.43
C GLY A 5 2.21 -9.84 12.46
N TYR A 6 1.08 -9.25 12.82
CA TYR A 6 0.35 -8.26 12.04
C TYR A 6 0.72 -6.89 12.58
N LYS A 7 1.87 -6.39 12.12
CA LYS A 7 2.34 -5.04 12.42
C LYS A 7 1.33 -4.04 11.85
N GLN A 8 0.34 -3.68 12.67
CA GLN A 8 -0.67 -2.69 12.28
C GLN A 8 0.02 -1.36 11.96
N PRO A 9 -0.56 -0.56 11.05
CA PRO A 9 -0.07 0.79 10.83
C PRO A 9 -0.18 1.59 12.13
N VAL A 10 0.86 2.36 12.43
CA VAL A 10 0.90 3.27 13.58
C VAL A 10 0.11 4.55 13.31
N ASP A 11 -0.09 4.90 12.04
CA ASP A 11 -0.94 6.01 11.61
C ASP A 11 -1.69 5.62 10.34
N VAL A 12 -2.97 5.96 10.28
CA VAL A 12 -3.82 5.76 9.09
C VAL A 12 -4.53 7.06 8.78
N ARG A 13 -4.35 7.55 7.55
CA ARG A 13 -5.00 8.79 7.08
C ARG A 13 -5.90 8.49 5.90
N MET A 14 -7.12 8.98 5.98
CA MET A 14 -8.09 8.94 4.88
C MET A 14 -8.14 10.31 4.24
N HIS A 15 -8.01 10.36 2.92
CA HIS A 15 -8.06 11.59 2.14
C HIS A 15 -9.44 11.74 1.48
N ALA A 16 -9.83 12.98 1.20
CA ALA A 16 -11.13 13.29 0.60
C ALA A 16 -11.29 12.72 -0.83
N ASP A 17 -10.19 12.38 -1.50
CA ASP A 17 -10.16 11.75 -2.82
C ASP A 17 -10.26 10.21 -2.77
N GLY A 18 -10.48 9.64 -1.58
CA GLY A 18 -10.63 8.19 -1.38
C GLY A 18 -9.31 7.45 -1.24
N ARG A 19 -8.17 8.16 -1.22
CA ARG A 19 -6.87 7.54 -0.90
C ARG A 19 -6.74 7.25 0.59
N ILE A 20 -6.04 6.17 0.91
CA ILE A 20 -5.73 5.79 2.28
C ILE A 20 -4.22 5.69 2.41
N GLU A 21 -3.66 6.39 3.39
CA GLU A 21 -2.24 6.28 3.72
C GLU A 21 -2.05 5.54 5.03
N ARG A 22 -1.04 4.66 5.06
CA ARG A 22 -0.68 3.84 6.21
C ARG A 22 0.80 4.01 6.51
N LEU A 23 1.12 4.52 7.68
CA LEU A 23 2.48 4.60 8.18
C LEU A 23 2.74 3.44 9.14
N TYR A 24 3.87 2.77 8.99
CA TYR A 24 4.29 1.70 9.89
C TYR A 24 5.50 2.14 10.71
N SER A 25 5.63 1.62 11.94
CA SER A 25 6.77 1.93 12.83
C SER A 25 8.17 1.59 12.27
N SER A 26 8.25 0.92 11.11
CA SER A 26 9.49 0.57 10.42
C SER A 26 9.93 1.65 9.41
N GLY A 27 9.23 2.78 9.33
CA GLY A 27 9.49 3.81 8.31
C GLY A 27 8.90 3.46 6.92
N ARG A 28 8.10 2.41 6.85
CA ARG A 28 7.34 2.02 5.66
C ARG A 28 6.06 2.86 5.57
N ARG A 29 5.75 3.40 4.39
CA ARG A 29 4.49 4.10 4.10
C ARG A 29 3.81 3.43 2.91
N GLU A 30 2.53 3.13 3.03
CA GLU A 30 1.69 2.65 1.94
C GLU A 30 0.65 3.70 1.60
N GLU A 31 0.48 4.02 0.32
CA GLU A 31 -0.62 4.83 -0.20
C GLU A 31 -1.50 3.94 -1.07
N ILE A 32 -2.74 3.75 -0.64
CA ILE A 32 -3.74 2.91 -1.29
C ILE A 32 -4.71 3.83 -2.02
N PHE A 33 -4.78 3.67 -3.33
CA PHE A 33 -5.66 4.43 -4.19
C PHE A 33 -7.02 3.72 -4.31
N PRO A 34 -8.11 4.46 -4.57
CA PRO A 34 -9.44 3.88 -4.76
C PRO A 34 -9.52 2.92 -5.96
N ASN A 35 -8.57 3.01 -6.90
CA ASN A 35 -8.42 2.06 -8.01
C ASN A 35 -7.75 0.73 -7.61
N GLY A 36 -7.45 0.54 -6.32
CA GLY A 36 -6.78 -0.65 -5.78
C GLY A 36 -5.25 -0.65 -5.92
N THR A 37 -4.66 0.39 -6.52
CA THR A 37 -3.19 0.54 -6.62
C THR A 37 -2.62 0.86 -5.25
N ILE A 38 -1.52 0.21 -4.90
CA ILE A 38 -0.80 0.43 -3.64
C ILE A 38 0.61 0.92 -3.97
N MET A 39 0.90 2.17 -3.62
CA MET A 39 2.27 2.69 -3.67
C MET A 39 2.94 2.47 -2.32
N LEU A 40 4.03 1.71 -2.35
CA LEU A 40 4.83 1.45 -1.18
C LEU A 40 6.09 2.32 -1.22
N HIS A 41 6.23 3.18 -0.23
CA HIS A 41 7.41 3.99 0.05
C HIS A 41 8.20 3.33 1.19
N VAL A 42 9.45 2.97 0.92
CA VAL A 42 10.38 2.47 1.93
C VAL A 42 11.52 3.47 2.09
N LEU A 43 11.69 3.97 3.31
CA LEU A 43 12.85 4.77 3.69
C LEU A 43 13.97 3.81 4.09
N VAL A 44 14.94 3.60 3.20
CA VAL A 44 16.18 2.87 3.50
C VAL A 44 17.29 3.90 3.74
N ASP A 45 17.73 4.00 4.98
CA ASP A 45 18.89 4.78 5.44
C ASP A 45 18.98 6.23 4.89
N GLY A 46 17.82 6.86 4.65
CA GLY A 46 17.74 8.23 4.14
C GLY A 46 18.27 8.43 2.72
N CYS A 47 18.65 7.37 2.00
CA CYS A 47 19.47 7.49 0.81
C CYS A 47 18.67 7.39 -0.50
N ILE A 48 17.68 6.50 -0.59
CA ILE A 48 16.85 6.36 -1.80
C ILE A 48 15.42 5.98 -1.40
N PRO A 49 14.39 6.82 -1.66
CA PRO A 49 13.01 6.40 -1.53
C PRO A 49 12.68 5.44 -2.68
N TYR A 50 12.71 4.13 -2.42
CA TYR A 50 12.13 3.18 -3.36
C TYR A 50 10.62 3.30 -3.27
N SER A 51 9.99 3.76 -4.36
CA SER A 51 8.55 3.68 -4.57
C SER A 51 8.28 2.46 -5.45
N THR A 52 7.70 1.40 -4.88
CA THR A 52 7.16 0.30 -5.68
C THR A 52 5.65 0.46 -5.83
N VAL A 53 5.17 0.29 -7.05
CA VAL A 53 3.74 0.36 -7.36
C VAL A 53 3.24 -1.06 -7.49
N ILE A 54 2.44 -1.49 -6.52
CA ILE A 54 1.71 -2.75 -6.58
C ILE A 54 0.37 -2.40 -7.22
N MET A 55 0.27 -2.64 -8.52
CA MET A 55 -1.02 -2.55 -9.20
C MET A 55 -1.84 -3.80 -8.86
N PRO A 56 -3.16 -3.66 -8.66
CA PRO A 56 -4.00 -4.83 -8.63
C PRO A 56 -3.83 -5.51 -9.99
N LEU A 57 -3.57 -6.81 -10.00
CA LEU A 57 -3.76 -7.60 -11.21
C LEU A 57 -5.19 -7.26 -11.66
N LYS A 58 -5.34 -6.64 -12.84
CA LYS A 58 -6.68 -6.45 -13.41
C LYS A 58 -7.36 -7.81 -13.26
N PRO A 59 -8.59 -7.88 -12.71
CA PRO A 59 -9.32 -9.13 -12.79
C PRO A 59 -9.30 -9.49 -14.28
N ASP A 60 -8.78 -10.67 -14.58
CA ASP A 60 -8.82 -11.28 -15.90
C ASP A 60 -10.30 -11.48 -16.22
N ASN A 61 -10.97 -10.40 -16.59
CA ASN A 61 -12.39 -10.40 -16.89
C ASN A 61 -12.46 -10.79 -18.35
N GLY A 62 -12.30 -12.10 -18.55
CA GLY A 62 -12.26 -12.87 -19.78
C GLY A 62 -12.60 -12.12 -21.05
N GLU A 63 -11.57 -11.72 -21.81
CA GLU A 63 -11.65 -11.81 -23.26
C GLU A 63 -11.49 -13.28 -23.68
N GLN A 64 -12.52 -14.08 -23.39
CA GLN A 64 -12.96 -15.16 -24.28
C GLN A 64 -14.43 -14.88 -24.58
N SER A 65 -14.63 -13.99 -25.55
CA SER A 65 -15.90 -13.61 -26.14
C SER A 65 -16.16 -14.50 -27.36
N TRP A 66 -17.17 -15.37 -27.24
CA TRP A 66 -17.97 -16.09 -28.26
C TRP A 66 -17.26 -16.95 -29.32
#